data_AF-A0A930W5B0-F1
#
_entry.id   AF-A0A930W5B0-F1
#
_cell.length_a   1.000
_cell.length_b   1.000
_cell.length_c   1.000
_cell.angle_alpha   90.00
_cell.angle_beta   90.00
_cell.angle_gamma   90.00
#
_symmetry.space_group_name_H-M   'P 1'
#
loop_
_entity.id
_entity.type
_entity.pdbx_description
1 polymer ?
#
loop_
_entity_poly.entity_id
_entity_poly.type
_entity_poly.pdbx_seq_one_letter_code
_entity_poly.pdbx_strand_id
1 'polypeptide(L)'
;MERISDNAMRDILSSINFVERYQALCIPYAIGAKNGFKNYDNQRVLEILLEVGYQNVKFWKSENFFRSTNKHGIYEFWYHIETKSGMIDLMWFAMRDKKYYAG
;
A
#
# COMPACT_ATOMS: atom_id res chain seq x y z
N MET A 1 13.89 18.38 7.88
CA MET A 1 14.12 17.32 6.88
C MET A 1 14.55 18.02 5.60
N GLU A 2 15.80 17.90 5.19
CA GLU A 2 16.30 18.56 3.96
C GLU A 2 15.61 17.98 2.73
N ARG A 3 15.18 18.84 1.82
CA ARG A 3 14.53 18.45 0.57
C ARG A 3 15.58 17.96 -0.41
N ILE A 4 15.48 16.70 -0.81
CA ILE A 4 16.32 16.13 -1.89
C ILE A 4 16.03 16.91 -3.17
N SER A 5 17.07 17.30 -3.91
CA SER A 5 16.92 18.01 -5.17
C SER A 5 16.26 17.12 -6.23
N ASP A 6 15.50 17.70 -7.15
CA ASP A 6 14.78 16.95 -8.19
C ASP A 6 15.75 16.13 -9.08
N ASN A 7 16.97 16.65 -9.33
CA ASN A 7 18.02 15.92 -10.05
C ASN A 7 18.52 14.70 -9.26
N ALA A 8 18.80 14.86 -7.96
CA ALA A 8 19.22 13.75 -7.12
C ALA A 8 18.12 12.68 -7.00
N MET A 9 16.85 13.10 -6.90
CA MET A 9 15.72 12.17 -6.89
C MET A 9 15.61 11.41 -8.21
N ARG A 10 15.79 12.09 -9.35
CA ARG A 10 15.79 11.47 -10.68
C ARG A 10 16.91 10.45 -10.82
N ASP A 11 18.12 10.77 -10.36
CA ASP A 11 19.28 9.87 -10.44
C ASP A 11 19.06 8.62 -9.57
N ILE A 12 18.53 8.78 -8.36
CA ILE A 12 18.17 7.67 -7.47
C ILE A 12 17.13 6.78 -8.15
N LEU A 13 16.02 7.35 -8.63
CA LEU A 13 14.97 6.57 -9.29
C LEU A 13 15.47 5.87 -10.56
N SER A 14 16.31 6.53 -11.36
CA SER A 14 16.88 5.94 -12.58
C SER A 14 17.87 4.81 -12.29
N SER A 15 18.50 4.81 -11.11
CA SER A 15 19.39 3.73 -10.68
C SER A 15 18.66 2.45 -10.27
N ILE A 16 17.33 2.52 -10.04
CA ILE A 16 16.54 1.38 -9.61
C ILE A 16 16.04 0.62 -10.85
N ASN A 17 16.47 -0.64 -11.01
CA ASN A 17 15.86 -1.54 -11.97
C ASN A 17 14.49 -2.01 -11.45
N PHE A 18 13.44 -1.22 -11.70
CA PHE A 18 12.10 -1.50 -11.19
C PHE A 18 11.53 -2.81 -11.72
N VAL A 19 11.84 -3.19 -12.96
CA VAL A 19 11.32 -4.44 -13.57
C VAL A 19 11.90 -5.65 -12.83
N GLU A 20 13.21 -5.68 -12.67
CA GLU A 20 13.91 -6.81 -12.04
C GLU A 20 13.56 -6.92 -10.55
N ARG A 21 13.47 -5.78 -9.84
CA ARG A 21 12.98 -5.74 -8.46
C ARG A 21 11.55 -6.25 -8.34
N TYR A 22 10.65 -5.78 -9.22
CA TYR A 22 9.26 -6.23 -9.23
C TYR A 22 9.20 -7.75 -9.46
N GLN A 23 9.93 -8.26 -10.45
CA GLN A 23 9.98 -9.69 -10.74
C GLN A 23 10.53 -10.51 -9.57
N ALA A 24 11.65 -10.08 -8.99
CA ALA A 24 12.26 -10.77 -7.84
C ALA A 24 11.32 -10.81 -6.62
N LEU A 25 10.52 -9.75 -6.42
CA LEU A 25 9.52 -9.69 -5.36
C LEU A 25 8.27 -10.51 -5.68
N CYS A 26 7.78 -10.50 -6.91
CA CYS A 26 6.48 -11.08 -7.26
C CYS A 26 6.55 -12.54 -7.69
N ILE A 27 7.59 -12.98 -8.41
CA ILE A 27 7.68 -14.35 -8.95
C ILE A 27 7.56 -15.43 -7.86
N PRO A 28 8.22 -15.31 -6.69
CA PRO A 28 8.09 -16.32 -5.63
C PRO A 28 6.67 -16.46 -5.09
N TYR A 29 5.87 -15.40 -5.19
CA TYR A 29 4.48 -15.32 -4.74
C TYR A 29 3.50 -15.25 -5.91
N ALA A 30 3.92 -15.66 -7.11
CA ALA A 30 3.04 -15.74 -8.28
C ALA A 30 2.06 -16.90 -8.10
N ILE A 31 1.09 -16.70 -7.22
CA ILE A 31 -0.02 -17.60 -6.96
C ILE A 31 -0.93 -17.49 -8.18
N GLY A 32 -0.98 -18.53 -9.00
CA GLY A 32 -1.87 -18.56 -10.15
C GLY A 32 -3.33 -18.30 -9.73
N ALA A 33 -4.11 -17.63 -10.58
CA ALA A 33 -5.48 -17.17 -10.27
C ALA A 33 -6.42 -18.26 -9.68
N LYS A 34 -6.11 -19.55 -9.89
CA LYS A 34 -6.85 -20.69 -9.32
C LYS A 34 -6.68 -20.88 -7.82
N ASN A 35 -5.60 -20.35 -7.24
CA ASN A 35 -5.26 -20.45 -5.82
C ASN A 35 -5.61 -19.17 -5.05
N GLY A 36 -6.30 -18.22 -5.70
CA GLY A 36 -6.77 -17.01 -5.04
C GLY A 36 -7.80 -17.29 -3.96
N PHE A 37 -7.69 -16.62 -2.82
CA PHE A 37 -8.67 -16.75 -1.75
C PHE A 37 -10.01 -16.12 -2.21
N LYS A 38 -11.05 -16.94 -2.31
CA LYS A 38 -12.42 -16.47 -2.66
C LYS A 38 -13.07 -15.72 -1.49
N ASN A 39 -12.77 -16.15 -0.27
CA ASN A 39 -13.21 -15.58 0.99
C ASN A 39 -12.01 -15.48 1.94
N TYR A 40 -12.03 -14.48 2.82
CA TYR A 40 -11.04 -14.27 3.87
C TYR A 40 -11.73 -13.79 5.14
N ASP A 41 -11.12 -14.07 6.28
CA ASP A 41 -11.57 -13.52 7.56
C ASP A 41 -11.04 -12.09 7.72
N ASN A 42 -11.95 -11.12 7.69
CA ASN A 42 -11.62 -9.70 7.84
C ASN A 42 -10.87 -9.42 9.14
N GLN A 43 -11.19 -10.12 10.23
CA GLN A 43 -10.51 -9.93 11.50
C GLN A 43 -9.05 -10.36 11.41
N ARG A 44 -8.79 -11.50 10.75
CA ARG A 44 -7.42 -11.97 10.54
C ARG A 44 -6.61 -11.04 9.65
N VAL A 45 -7.23 -10.46 8.62
CA VAL A 45 -6.56 -9.46 7.77
C VAL A 45 -6.20 -8.21 8.57
N LEU A 46 -7.08 -7.73 9.46
CA LEU A 46 -6.78 -6.59 10.34
C LEU A 46 -5.57 -6.86 11.24
N GLU A 47 -5.49 -8.05 11.83
CA GLU A 47 -4.35 -8.47 12.66
C GLU A 47 -3.04 -8.45 11.88
N ILE A 48 -3.02 -9.07 10.70
CA ILE A 48 -1.83 -9.10 9.83
C ILE A 48 -1.39 -7.68 9.47
N LEU A 49 -2.34 -6.79 9.12
CA LEU A 49 -2.01 -5.41 8.78
C LEU A 49 -1.37 -4.66 9.95
N LEU A 50 -1.84 -4.89 11.18
CA LEU A 50 -1.21 -4.33 12.38
C LEU A 50 0.18 -4.93 12.63
N GLU A 51 0.33 -6.25 12.48
CA GLU A 51 1.61 -6.97 12.66
C GLU A 51 2.70 -6.46 11.70
N VAL A 52 2.36 -6.16 10.44
CA VAL A 52 3.31 -5.64 9.45
C VAL A 52 3.55 -4.12 9.54
N GLY A 53 2.89 -3.44 10.48
CA GLY A 53 3.17 -2.04 10.82
C GLY A 53 2.21 -1.00 10.26
N TYR A 54 1.10 -1.39 9.63
CA TYR A 54 0.03 -0.44 9.33
C TYR A 54 -0.66 0.01 10.62
N GLN A 55 -1.04 1.28 10.66
CA GLN A 55 -1.61 1.92 11.85
C GLN A 55 -3.07 2.31 11.61
N ASN A 56 -3.86 2.39 12.69
CA ASN A 56 -5.27 2.81 12.64
C ASN A 56 -6.10 2.07 11.58
N VAL A 57 -5.86 0.77 11.41
CA VAL A 57 -6.47 -0.03 10.36
C VAL A 57 -7.94 -0.31 10.67
N LYS A 58 -8.82 -0.12 9.68
CA LYS A 58 -10.26 -0.40 9.79
C LYS A 58 -10.78 -1.07 8.53
N PHE A 59 -11.73 -2.00 8.68
CA PHE A 59 -12.44 -2.58 7.54
C PHE A 59 -13.67 -1.73 7.18
N TRP A 60 -13.76 -1.32 5.91
CA TRP A 60 -14.83 -0.51 5.34
C TRP A 60 -15.83 -1.40 4.61
N LYS A 61 -16.89 -1.80 5.33
CA LYS A 61 -17.89 -2.76 4.83
C LYS A 61 -18.61 -2.31 3.54
N SER A 62 -18.83 -1.00 3.36
CA SER A 62 -19.57 -0.46 2.21
C SER A 62 -18.84 -0.65 0.87
N GLU A 63 -17.51 -0.65 0.91
CA GLU A 63 -16.65 -0.70 -0.28
C GLU A 63 -15.73 -1.93 -0.28
N ASN A 64 -15.82 -2.77 0.76
CA ASN A 64 -15.08 -4.03 0.91
C ASN A 64 -13.54 -3.88 0.85
N PHE A 65 -13.00 -2.85 1.49
CA PHE A 65 -11.55 -2.63 1.60
C PHE A 65 -11.12 -2.33 3.04
N PHE A 66 -9.82 -2.44 3.31
CA PHE A 66 -9.20 -2.04 4.56
C PHE A 66 -8.53 -0.68 4.41
N ARG A 67 -8.73 0.20 5.38
CA ARG A 67 -8.09 1.51 5.40
C ARG A 67 -7.14 1.64 6.57
N SER A 68 -5.89 1.97 6.29
CA SER A 68 -4.94 2.44 7.30
C SER A 68 -4.78 3.95 7.17
N THR A 69 -4.63 4.63 8.30
CA THR A 69 -4.32 6.06 8.31
C THR A 69 -3.11 6.35 9.18
N ASN A 70 -2.21 7.17 8.65
CA ASN A 70 -0.99 7.58 9.34
C ASN A 70 -0.83 9.11 9.25
N LYS A 71 -0.47 9.76 10.35
CA LYS A 71 -0.16 11.20 10.35
C LYS A 71 1.33 11.39 10.52
N HIS A 72 1.92 12.18 9.61
CA HIS A 72 3.32 12.55 9.67
C HIS A 72 3.46 14.06 9.46
N GLY A 73 3.61 14.79 10.57
CA GLY A 73 3.66 16.26 10.56
C GLY A 73 2.37 16.87 10.01
N ILE A 74 2.48 17.64 8.93
CA ILE A 74 1.35 18.30 8.27
C ILE A 74 0.61 17.40 7.26
N TYR A 75 1.11 16.19 7.05
CA TYR A 75 0.54 15.24 6.11
C TYR A 75 -0.25 14.15 6.83
N GLU A 76 -1.39 13.80 6.25
CA GLU A 76 -2.16 12.61 6.62
C GLU A 76 -2.20 11.66 5.44
N PHE A 77 -1.67 10.46 5.62
CA PHE A 77 -1.61 9.41 4.61
C PHE A 77 -2.73 8.40 4.85
N TRP A 78 -3.49 8.11 3.80
CA TRP A 78 -4.50 7.08 3.78
C TRP A 78 -4.06 5.98 2.83
N TYR A 79 -4.10 4.74 3.30
CA TYR A 79 -3.79 3.56 2.51
C TYR A 79 -5.07 2.74 2.39
N HIS A 80 -5.56 2.58 1.16
CA HIS A 80 -6.68 1.71 0.84
C HIS A 80 -6.12 0.38 0.35
N ILE A 81 -6.52 -0.69 1.00
CA ILE A 81 -5.97 -2.03 0.82
C ILE A 81 -7.14 -2.96 0.48
N GLU A 82 -7.18 -3.42 -0.75
CA GLU A 82 -8.15 -4.40 -1.22
C GLU A 82 -7.50 -5.78 -1.31
N THR A 83 -8.15 -6.80 -0.76
CA THR A 83 -7.61 -8.18 -0.72
C THR A 83 -8.40 -9.11 -1.65
N LYS A 84 -8.59 -8.70 -2.90
CA LYS A 84 -9.41 -9.44 -3.86
C LYS A 84 -8.66 -10.64 -4.42
N SER A 85 -9.28 -11.82 -4.41
CA SER A 85 -8.71 -13.04 -4.98
C SER A 85 -7.32 -13.41 -4.42
N GLY A 86 -7.05 -13.06 -3.16
CA GLY A 86 -5.74 -13.27 -2.53
C GLY A 86 -4.62 -12.36 -3.06
N MET A 87 -4.93 -11.40 -3.93
CA MET A 87 -4.04 -10.31 -4.31
C MET A 87 -4.30 -9.10 -3.43
N ILE A 88 -3.27 -8.28 -3.23
CA ILE A 88 -3.37 -7.02 -2.50
C ILE A 88 -3.24 -5.88 -3.50
N ASP A 89 -4.31 -5.11 -3.66
CA ASP A 89 -4.25 -3.81 -4.32
C ASP A 89 -4.11 -2.72 -3.27
N LEU A 90 -3.08 -1.88 -3.42
CA LEU A 90 -2.76 -0.78 -2.51
C LEU A 90 -2.87 0.54 -3.27
N MET A 91 -3.82 1.38 -2.86
CA MET A 91 -3.91 2.78 -3.27
C MET A 91 -3.53 3.68 -2.09
N TRP A 92 -2.87 4.79 -2.35
CA TRP A 92 -2.51 5.72 -1.29
C TRP A 92 -2.89 7.17 -1.63
N PHE A 93 -3.22 7.91 -0.57
CA PHE A 93 -3.58 9.32 -0.65
C PHE A 93 -2.78 10.06 0.40
N ALA A 94 -2.15 11.17 0.03
CA ALA A 94 -1.62 12.13 0.97
C ALA A 94 -2.55 13.34 1.03
N MET A 95 -2.87 13.76 2.24
CA MET A 95 -3.69 14.92 2.55
C MET A 95 -2.81 15.98 3.20
N ARG A 96 -2.88 17.21 2.68
CA ARG A 96 -2.28 18.39 3.30
C ARG A 96 -3.19 19.58 3.07
N ASP A 97 -3.52 20.32 4.13
CA ASP A 97 -4.34 21.54 4.04
C ASP A 97 -5.67 21.32 3.28
N LYS A 98 -6.32 20.16 3.51
CA LYS A 98 -7.54 19.69 2.83
C LYS A 98 -7.39 19.45 1.32
N LYS A 99 -6.18 19.47 0.77
CA LYS A 99 -5.89 19.08 -0.62
C LYS A 99 -5.46 17.61 -0.69
N TYR A 100 -5.99 16.92 -1.70
CA TYR A 100 -5.70 15.53 -2.00
C TYR A 100 -4.53 15.42 -2.99
N TYR A 101 -3.58 14.56 -2.68
CA TYR A 101 -2.52 14.11 -3.58
C TYR A 101 -2.62 12.58 -3.64
N ALA A 102 -2.81 12.01 -4.82
CA ALA A 102 -3.02 10.57 -5.00
C ALA A 102 -1.92 9.97 -5.90
N GLY A 103 -1.67 8.67 -5.75
CA GLY A 103 -0.78 7.89 -6.61
C GLY A 103 -0.79 6.42 -6.28
#